data_AF-A0A0K2ZK71-F1
#
_entry.id   AF-A0A0K2ZK71-F1
#
_cell.length_a   1.000
_cell.length_b   1.000
_cell.length_c   1.000
_cell.angle_alpha   90.00
_cell.angle_beta   90.00
_cell.angle_gamma   90.00
#
_symmetry.space_group_name_H-M   'P 1'
#
loop_
_entity.id
_entity.type
_entity.pdbx_description
1 polymer ?
#
loop_
_entity_poly.entity_id
_entity_poly.type
_entity_poly.pdbx_seq_one_letter_code
_entity_poly.pdbx_strand_id
1 'polypeptide(L)'
;MSAAFRTSCTSLALLVLLAGCHKAPSSTPSQAAVAAPAPLAATAAGNGKCDAMPDHDYDMPAARFDETAQQLAHATGCGIVYDDVSLSPLQVKAVKGRISIRQAIHQAIDGTAIQVKQETADRISVGRR
;
A
#
# COMPACT_ATOMS: atom_id res chain seq x y z
N MET A 1 14.39 46.66 23.72
CA MET A 1 13.16 47.28 24.26
C MET A 1 12.07 46.24 24.17
N SER A 2 11.50 45.90 25.31
CA SER A 2 10.59 44.78 25.57
C SER A 2 9.18 45.01 25.01
N ALA A 3 8.46 43.92 24.73
CA ALA A 3 7.10 43.73 25.26
C ALA A 3 6.66 42.27 25.11
N ALA A 4 6.35 41.65 26.25
CA ALA A 4 5.61 40.41 26.39
C ALA A 4 4.26 40.72 27.03
N PHE A 5 3.18 40.04 26.60
CA PHE A 5 1.89 39.86 27.29
C PHE A 5 1.27 38.59 26.67
N ARG A 6 1.02 37.43 27.29
CA ARG A 6 0.40 36.99 28.57
C ARG A 6 -1.09 37.36 28.76
N THR A 7 -1.98 36.41 28.45
CA THR A 7 -3.27 36.07 29.12
C THR A 7 -3.86 34.86 28.37
N SER A 8 -4.10 33.64 28.89
CA SER A 8 -4.62 33.07 30.14
C SER A 8 -6.15 33.11 30.31
N CYS A 9 -6.67 31.96 30.78
CA CYS A 9 -8.01 31.67 31.36
C CYS A 9 -9.10 31.21 30.36
N THR A 10 -9.89 30.15 30.57
CA THR A 10 -10.02 29.14 31.64
C THR A 10 -10.99 28.05 31.17
N SER A 11 -10.64 26.80 31.45
CA SER A 11 -11.47 25.69 31.99
C SER A 11 -12.97 25.60 31.68
N LEU A 12 -13.40 24.44 31.17
CA LEU A 12 -14.53 23.71 31.77
C LEU A 12 -14.27 22.19 31.76
N ALA A 13 -14.20 21.61 32.95
CA ALA A 13 -14.14 20.19 33.21
C ALA A 13 -15.55 19.64 33.52
N LEU A 14 -15.79 18.34 33.25
CA LEU A 14 -16.48 17.32 34.08
C LEU A 14 -16.69 16.06 33.19
N LEU A 15 -16.02 14.92 33.46
CA LEU A 15 -16.46 13.76 34.28
C LEU A 15 -17.82 13.21 33.84
N VAL A 16 -17.99 11.92 33.49
CA VAL A 16 -18.17 10.71 34.34
C VAL A 16 -18.33 9.53 33.32
N LEU A 17 -17.84 8.28 33.42
CA LEU A 17 -18.03 7.18 34.39
C LEU A 17 -16.91 6.13 34.25
N LEU A 18 -16.27 5.77 35.36
CA LEU A 18 -15.64 4.47 35.53
C LEU A 18 -16.72 3.46 35.95
N ALA A 19 -16.91 2.40 35.16
CA ALA A 19 -17.51 1.16 35.63
C ALA A 19 -16.39 0.18 36.00
N GLY A 20 -16.49 -0.37 37.22
CA GLY A 20 -15.43 -1.08 37.91
C GLY A 20 -15.19 -2.54 37.49
N CYS A 21 -14.14 -3.06 38.12
CA CYS A 21 -13.48 -4.35 38.02
C CYS A 21 -14.36 -5.59 38.33
N HIS A 22 -14.00 -6.76 37.78
CA HIS A 22 -13.56 -7.91 38.60
C HIS A 22 -12.87 -9.07 37.82
N LYS A 23 -11.69 -9.47 38.32
CA LYS A 23 -11.24 -10.84 38.69
C LYS A 23 -10.91 -11.92 37.63
N ALA A 24 -9.59 -12.03 37.40
CA ALA A 24 -8.69 -13.19 37.63
C ALA A 24 -8.81 -14.48 36.76
N PRO A 25 -7.71 -15.25 36.63
CA PRO A 25 -7.38 -16.05 35.46
C PRO A 25 -7.88 -17.50 35.56
N SER A 26 -7.98 -18.17 34.41
CA SER A 26 -8.11 -19.62 34.33
C SER A 26 -7.22 -20.13 33.19
N SER A 27 -6.16 -20.82 33.57
CA SER A 27 -5.28 -21.54 32.68
C SER A 27 -6.00 -22.79 32.14
N THR A 28 -5.85 -23.08 30.85
CA THR A 28 -5.86 -24.46 30.34
C THR A 28 -4.99 -24.50 29.07
N PRO A 29 -4.05 -25.44 28.96
CA PRO A 29 -3.15 -25.53 27.81
C PRO A 29 -3.74 -26.41 26.70
N SER A 30 -3.06 -26.39 25.55
CA SER A 30 -3.19 -27.31 24.41
C SER A 30 -4.30 -27.02 23.39
N GLN A 31 -3.90 -26.31 22.33
CA GLN A 31 -3.79 -26.99 21.03
C GLN A 31 -2.76 -26.27 20.15
N ALA A 32 -1.61 -26.91 19.97
CA ALA A 32 -0.72 -26.62 18.86
C ALA A 32 -1.38 -27.14 17.59
N ALA A 33 -2.15 -26.29 16.92
CA ALA A 33 -2.50 -26.52 15.53
C ALA A 33 -1.29 -26.08 14.71
N VAL A 34 -0.51 -27.04 14.24
CA VAL A 34 0.45 -26.84 13.16
C VAL A 34 -0.35 -26.38 11.93
N ALA A 35 -0.42 -25.07 11.73
CA ALA A 35 -0.95 -24.51 10.51
C ALA A 35 0.00 -24.94 9.37
N ALA A 36 -0.47 -25.88 8.55
CA ALA A 36 0.11 -26.12 7.24
C ALA A 36 0.18 -24.78 6.49
N PRO A 37 1.22 -24.51 5.69
CA PRO A 37 1.32 -23.27 4.94
C PRO A 37 0.11 -23.20 4.01
N ALA A 38 -0.76 -22.23 4.25
CA ALA A 38 -1.83 -21.90 3.32
C ALA A 38 -1.17 -21.60 1.97
N PRO A 39 -1.69 -22.14 0.85
CA PRO A 39 -1.27 -21.67 -0.46
C PRO A 39 -1.51 -20.15 -0.48
N LEU A 40 -0.53 -19.37 -0.96
CA LEU A 40 -0.75 -17.95 -1.25
C LEU A 40 -1.96 -17.88 -2.17
N ALA A 41 -3.11 -17.56 -1.59
CA ALA A 41 -4.34 -17.38 -2.33
C ALA A 41 -4.08 -16.20 -3.27
N ALA A 42 -4.08 -16.47 -4.57
CA ALA A 42 -4.33 -15.45 -5.56
C ALA A 42 -5.74 -14.92 -5.25
N THR A 43 -5.81 -13.85 -4.46
CA THR A 43 -7.04 -13.12 -4.20
C THR A 43 -7.60 -12.74 -5.56
N ALA A 44 -8.77 -13.28 -5.91
CA ALA A 44 -9.52 -12.87 -7.07
C ALA A 44 -9.61 -11.34 -7.04
N ALA A 45 -9.01 -10.68 -8.04
CA ALA A 45 -9.05 -9.24 -8.19
C ALA A 45 -10.51 -8.80 -8.27
N GLY A 46 -11.05 -8.22 -7.19
CA GLY A 46 -12.34 -7.54 -7.24
C GLY A 46 -12.26 -6.33 -8.17
N ASN A 47 -13.37 -5.92 -8.76
CA ASN A 47 -13.45 -4.79 -9.69
C ASN A 47 -13.08 -3.46 -8.99
N GLY A 48 -11.79 -3.12 -8.92
CA GLY A 48 -11.30 -1.87 -8.34
C GLY A 48 -10.50 -1.02 -9.33
N LYS A 49 -9.83 0.00 -8.82
CA LYS A 49 -9.04 0.96 -9.64
C LYS A 49 -7.94 0.28 -10.45
N CYS A 50 -7.41 -0.85 -9.98
CA CYS A 50 -6.35 -1.55 -10.69
C CYS A 50 -6.85 -2.38 -11.89
N ASP A 51 -8.16 -2.55 -12.03
CA ASP A 51 -8.79 -3.31 -13.13
C ASP A 51 -9.40 -2.41 -14.20
N ALA A 52 -9.39 -1.09 -13.98
CA ALA A 52 -9.86 -0.12 -14.97
C ALA A 52 -8.92 -0.09 -16.19
N MET A 53 -9.52 -0.08 -17.38
CA MET A 53 -8.80 0.19 -18.61
C MET A 53 -8.68 1.71 -18.81
N PRO A 54 -7.50 2.22 -19.18
CA PRO A 54 -7.34 3.63 -19.51
C PRO A 54 -8.11 3.99 -20.79
N ASP A 55 -8.57 5.24 -20.86
CA ASP A 55 -9.25 5.82 -22.03
C ASP A 55 -8.29 6.20 -23.16
N HIS A 56 -6.99 6.26 -22.87
CA HIS A 56 -5.89 6.50 -23.79
C HIS A 56 -4.79 5.44 -23.64
N ASP A 57 -3.87 5.44 -24.61
CA ASP A 57 -2.75 4.51 -24.62
C ASP A 57 -1.63 5.06 -23.72
N TYR A 58 -0.94 4.19 -22.98
CA TYR A 58 0.29 4.58 -22.33
C TYR A 58 1.38 4.82 -23.39
N ASP A 59 2.16 5.88 -23.19
CA ASP A 59 3.34 6.20 -24.01
C ASP A 59 4.55 6.55 -23.13
N MET A 60 4.80 5.78 -22.07
CA MET A 60 5.85 6.09 -21.10
C MET A 60 7.20 5.56 -21.59
N PRO A 61 8.27 6.39 -21.63
CA PRO A 61 9.62 5.91 -21.94
C PRO A 61 10.17 5.02 -20.82
N ALA A 62 11.28 4.32 -21.08
CA ALA A 62 12.04 3.66 -20.03
C ALA A 62 12.56 4.72 -19.05
N ALA A 63 12.36 4.49 -17.76
CA ALA A 63 12.64 5.46 -16.70
C ALA A 63 12.99 4.71 -15.40
N ARG A 64 13.16 5.48 -14.32
CA ARG A 64 13.27 4.91 -12.98
C ARG A 64 11.93 4.33 -12.53
N PHE A 65 11.99 3.36 -11.63
CA PHE A 65 10.81 2.69 -11.12
C PHE A 65 9.88 3.64 -10.36
N ASP A 66 10.39 4.54 -9.53
CA ASP A 66 9.56 5.47 -8.77
C ASP A 66 8.79 6.45 -9.65
N GLU A 67 9.44 6.96 -10.70
CA GLU A 67 8.80 7.83 -11.70
C GLU A 67 7.71 7.08 -12.47
N THR A 68 7.99 5.84 -12.89
CA THR A 68 7.02 4.98 -13.59
C THR A 68 5.84 4.63 -12.69
N ALA A 69 6.10 4.24 -11.44
CA ALA A 69 5.07 3.89 -10.45
C ALA A 69 4.19 5.10 -10.12
N GLN A 70 4.78 6.29 -9.94
CA GLN A 70 4.03 7.51 -9.67
C GLN A 70 3.11 7.87 -10.84
N GLN A 71 3.61 7.82 -12.07
CA GLN A 71 2.81 8.15 -13.26
C GLN A 71 1.64 7.17 -13.43
N LEU A 72 1.89 5.86 -13.29
CA LEU A 72 0.84 4.84 -13.37
C LEU A 72 -0.22 5.01 -12.26
N ALA A 73 0.22 5.25 -11.03
CA ALA A 73 -0.69 5.47 -9.91
C ALA A 73 -1.52 6.75 -10.09
N HIS A 74 -0.91 7.83 -10.59
CA HIS A 74 -1.61 9.09 -10.87
C HIS A 74 -2.66 8.93 -11.97
N ALA A 75 -2.33 8.22 -13.05
CA ALA A 75 -3.22 8.02 -14.19
C ALA A 75 -4.47 7.19 -13.86
N THR A 76 -4.38 6.27 -12.89
CA THR A 76 -5.44 5.27 -12.63
C THR A 76 -6.11 5.39 -11.26
N GLY A 77 -5.44 5.99 -10.29
CA GLY A 77 -5.84 5.95 -8.89
C GLY A 77 -5.61 4.60 -8.21
N CYS A 78 -5.01 3.61 -8.89
CA CYS A 78 -4.56 2.36 -8.28
C CYS A 78 -3.25 2.59 -7.53
N GLY A 79 -3.19 2.21 -6.25
CA GLY A 79 -2.00 2.44 -5.43
C GLY A 79 -0.88 1.47 -5.77
N ILE A 80 0.29 1.96 -6.19
CA ILE A 80 1.52 1.17 -6.28
C ILE A 80 2.35 1.44 -5.02
N VAL A 81 2.67 0.40 -4.25
CA VAL A 81 3.42 0.52 -2.99
C VAL A 81 4.61 -0.42 -2.93
N TYR A 82 5.68 0.03 -2.27
CA TYR A 82 6.88 -0.74 -2.02
C TYR A 82 7.60 -0.16 -0.79
N ASP A 83 8.06 -1.03 0.12
CA ASP A 83 8.71 -0.60 1.36
C ASP A 83 10.23 -0.44 1.21
N ASP A 84 10.83 -1.17 0.26
CA ASP A 84 12.26 -1.09 -0.04
C ASP A 84 12.55 0.12 -0.95
N VAL A 85 12.99 1.22 -0.36
CA VAL A 85 13.34 2.47 -1.08
C VAL A 85 14.49 2.29 -2.08
N SER A 86 15.29 1.21 -1.98
CA SER A 86 16.34 0.92 -2.95
C SER A 86 15.79 0.50 -4.31
N LEU A 87 14.50 0.21 -4.41
CA LEU A 87 13.82 -0.08 -5.68
C LEU A 87 13.54 1.18 -6.50
N SER A 88 13.33 2.34 -5.85
CA SER A 88 13.03 3.61 -6.52
C SER A 88 13.97 3.94 -7.70
N PRO A 89 15.31 3.92 -7.54
CA PRO A 89 16.23 4.30 -8.60
C PRO A 89 16.45 3.21 -9.67
N LEU A 90 15.85 2.03 -9.56
CA LEU A 90 16.06 0.96 -10.54
C LEU A 90 15.42 1.30 -11.89
N GLN A 91 16.15 1.04 -12.97
CA GLN A 91 15.64 1.26 -14.31
C GLN A 91 14.62 0.17 -14.68
N VAL A 92 13.49 0.61 -15.24
CA VAL A 92 12.42 -0.24 -15.76
C VAL A 92 12.18 0.02 -17.25
N LYS A 93 11.51 -0.92 -17.91
CA LYS A 93 11.19 -0.85 -19.32
C LYS A 93 10.11 0.20 -19.59
N ALA A 94 10.06 0.64 -20.85
CA ALA A 94 8.97 1.49 -21.33
C ALA A 94 7.61 0.77 -21.21
N VAL A 95 6.56 1.54 -20.96
CA VAL A 95 5.16 1.06 -20.92
C VAL A 95 4.43 1.65 -22.11
N LYS A 96 3.81 0.78 -22.92
CA LYS A 96 3.18 1.18 -24.18
C LYS A 96 1.83 0.52 -24.38
N GLY A 97 0.92 1.26 -24.99
CA GLY A 97 -0.37 0.76 -25.48
C GLY A 97 -1.50 0.87 -24.46
N ARG A 98 -2.68 0.44 -24.88
CA ARG A 98 -3.90 0.44 -24.07
C ARG A 98 -4.01 -0.86 -23.28
N ILE A 99 -3.51 -0.83 -22.06
CA ILE A 99 -3.45 -1.98 -21.15
C ILE A 99 -3.85 -1.54 -19.74
N SER A 100 -4.27 -2.47 -18.89
CA SER A 100 -4.57 -2.14 -17.49
C SER A 100 -3.28 -1.80 -16.72
N ILE A 101 -3.39 -1.14 -15.57
CA ILE A 101 -2.20 -0.87 -14.74
C ILE A 101 -1.50 -2.15 -14.25
N ARG A 102 -2.24 -3.25 -14.03
CA ARG A 102 -1.64 -4.56 -13.74
C ARG A 102 -0.73 -4.98 -14.89
N GLN A 103 -1.22 -4.92 -16.12
CA GLN A 103 -0.41 -5.26 -17.29
C GLN A 103 0.76 -4.29 -17.45
N ALA A 104 0.55 -2.99 -17.23
CA ALA A 104 1.57 -1.97 -17.34
C ALA A 104 2.72 -2.17 -16.33
N ILE A 105 2.42 -2.50 -15.07
CA ILE A 105 3.48 -2.72 -14.07
C ILE A 105 4.28 -3.98 -14.41
N HIS A 106 3.63 -5.06 -14.86
CA HIS A 106 4.33 -6.27 -15.31
C HIS A 106 5.20 -6.00 -16.54
N GLN A 107 4.70 -5.20 -17.50
CA GLN A 107 5.49 -4.77 -18.66
C GLN A 107 6.73 -3.97 -18.26
N ALA A 108 6.59 -3.01 -17.33
CA ALA A 108 7.69 -2.18 -16.87
C ALA A 108 8.79 -2.99 -16.17
N ILE A 109 8.40 -3.89 -15.25
CA ILE A 109 9.36 -4.61 -14.40
C ILE A 109 9.88 -5.92 -15.02
N ASP A 110 9.39 -6.29 -16.20
CA ASP A 110 9.84 -7.48 -16.93
C ASP A 110 11.37 -7.47 -17.13
N GLY A 111 12.02 -8.60 -16.85
CA GLY A 111 13.48 -8.71 -16.91
C GLY A 111 14.28 -7.91 -15.86
N THR A 112 13.65 -7.23 -14.90
CA THR A 112 14.34 -6.48 -13.83
C THR A 112 14.51 -7.29 -12.54
N ALA A 113 15.17 -6.72 -11.52
CA ALA A 113 15.23 -7.28 -10.17
C ALA A 113 13.97 -7.03 -9.31
N ILE A 114 12.89 -6.51 -9.92
CA ILE A 114 11.63 -6.17 -9.27
C ILE A 114 10.54 -7.20 -9.63
N GLN A 115 9.64 -7.50 -8.70
CA GLN A 115 8.42 -8.27 -8.95
C GLN A 115 7.23 -7.72 -8.17
N VAL A 116 6.04 -7.98 -8.69
CA VAL A 116 4.80 -7.84 -7.93
C VAL A 116 4.76 -8.90 -6.82
N LYS A 117 4.46 -8.48 -5.60
CA LYS A 117 4.32 -9.35 -4.41
C LYS A 117 2.85 -9.64 -4.10
N GLN A 118 1.98 -8.65 -4.29
CA GLN A 118 0.55 -8.79 -4.06
C GLN A 118 -0.24 -7.85 -4.96
N GLU A 119 -1.44 -8.29 -5.33
CA GLU A 119 -2.40 -7.54 -6.10
C GLU A 119 -3.78 -7.63 -5.45
N THR A 120 -4.42 -6.48 -5.22
CA THR A 120 -5.81 -6.36 -4.78
C THR A 120 -6.56 -5.43 -5.73
N ALA A 121 -7.86 -5.24 -5.51
CA ALA A 121 -8.72 -4.40 -6.36
C ALA A 121 -8.16 -2.97 -6.57
N ASP A 122 -7.57 -2.36 -5.54
CA ASP A 122 -7.13 -0.95 -5.55
C ASP A 122 -5.64 -0.76 -5.23
N ARG A 123 -4.88 -1.85 -5.08
CA ARG A 123 -3.44 -1.78 -4.74
C ARG A 123 -2.60 -2.86 -5.39
N ILE A 124 -1.38 -2.48 -5.78
CA ILE A 124 -0.29 -3.36 -6.22
C ILE A 124 0.88 -3.16 -5.26
N SER A 125 1.33 -4.23 -4.60
CA SER A 125 2.55 -4.24 -3.79
C SER A 125 3.70 -4.81 -4.60
N VAL A 126 4.84 -4.12 -4.58
CA VAL A 126 6.03 -4.43 -5.37
C VAL A 126 7.23 -4.62 -4.43
N GLY A 127 8.10 -5.55 -4.76
CA GLY A 127 9.31 -5.84 -4.00
C GLY A 127 10.43 -6.39 -4.85
N ARG A 128 11.59 -6.62 -4.23
CA ARG A 128 12.72 -7.31 -4.87
C ARG A 128 12.33 -8.75 -5.24
N ARG A 129 12.84 -9.26 -6.36
CA ARG A 129 12.70 -10.68 -6.73
C ARG A 129 13.29 -11.58 -5.64
#